data_AF-A0A9E5YYE9-F1
#
_entry.id   AF-A0A9E5YYE9-F1
#
_cell.length_a   1.000
_cell.length_b   1.000
_cell.length_c   1.000
_cell.angle_alpha   90.00
_cell.angle_beta   90.00
_cell.angle_gamma   90.00
#
_symmetry.space_group_name_H-M   'P 1'
#
loop_
_entity.id
_entity.type
_entity.pdbx_description
1 polymer ?
#
loop_
_entity_poly.entity_id
_entity_poly.type
_entity_poly.pdbx_seq_one_letter_code
_entity_poly.pdbx_strand_id
1 'polypeptide(L)'
;MMIMNLWETLLHPDREEREDAERREVGRAANILQVGEFQVLQLAYRAWHEEDLPESQMDRLFHDYMMLDDVPHWARHYARQVLRLEEAGRLDANRPQYHRYDSAFDRRIPKGARRLWVITGCIAILFVMAAILSGYSPGKAVSPFPPYFSEQELRSPQQD
;
A
#
# COMPACT_ATOMS: atom_id res chain seq x y z
N MET A 1 18.24 17.69 -21.81
CA MET A 1 19.08 18.89 -21.63
C MET A 1 18.17 20.09 -21.85
N MET A 2 17.66 20.65 -20.76
CA MET A 2 16.70 21.77 -20.75
C MET A 2 17.36 23.02 -21.33
N ILE A 3 16.85 23.50 -22.47
CA ILE A 3 16.92 24.92 -22.80
C ILE A 3 15.52 25.45 -22.52
N MET A 4 15.22 25.66 -21.24
CA MET A 4 14.07 26.47 -20.85
C MET A 4 14.46 27.93 -21.08
N ASN A 5 13.64 28.66 -21.81
CA ASN A 5 13.84 30.09 -21.94
C ASN A 5 13.56 30.72 -20.57
N LEU A 6 14.60 31.24 -19.90
CA LEU A 6 14.50 31.97 -18.62
C LEU A 6 13.38 33.03 -18.64
N TRP A 7 13.12 33.61 -19.81
CA TRP A 7 12.01 34.53 -20.07
C TRP A 7 10.63 33.93 -19.86
N GLU A 8 10.43 32.67 -20.27
CA GLU A 8 9.17 31.94 -20.09
C GLU A 8 8.90 31.68 -18.60
N THR A 9 9.94 31.28 -17.86
CA THR A 9 9.87 31.04 -16.40
C THR A 9 9.57 32.33 -15.62
N LEU A 10 10.09 33.48 -16.07
CA LEU A 10 9.79 34.77 -15.43
C LEU A 10 8.39 35.30 -15.78
N LEU A 11 7.88 34.99 -16.97
CA LEU A 11 6.52 35.36 -17.40
C LEU A 11 5.44 34.46 -16.77
N HIS A 12 5.76 33.19 -16.53
CA HIS A 12 4.86 32.18 -15.95
C HIS A 12 5.59 31.36 -14.87
N PRO A 13 5.90 31.96 -13.70
CA PRO A 13 6.62 31.29 -12.63
C PRO A 13 5.82 30.14 -12.00
N ASP A 14 4.50 30.12 -12.21
CA ASP A 14 3.57 29.10 -11.70
C ASP A 14 3.42 27.89 -12.62
N ARG A 15 4.13 27.84 -13.76
CA ARG A 15 4.00 26.75 -14.73
C ARG A 15 4.57 25.43 -14.21
N GLU A 16 5.75 25.45 -13.61
CA GLU A 16 6.35 24.26 -12.98
C GLU A 16 5.45 23.76 -11.83
N GLU A 17 4.91 24.66 -11.00
CA GLU A 17 3.97 24.31 -9.93
C GLU A 17 2.68 23.66 -10.46
N ARG A 18 2.20 24.09 -11.63
CA ARG A 18 1.01 23.56 -12.32
C ARG A 18 1.27 22.21 -12.98
N GLU A 19 2.40 22.04 -13.67
CA GLU A 19 2.81 20.77 -14.27
C GLU A 19 2.97 19.70 -13.17
N ASP A 20 3.66 20.05 -12.07
CA ASP A 20 3.76 19.23 -10.86
C ASP A 20 2.38 18.94 -10.23
N ALA A 21 1.44 19.90 -10.27
CA ALA A 21 0.11 19.72 -9.71
C ALA A 21 -0.70 18.68 -10.49
N GLU A 22 -0.58 18.66 -11.82
CA GLU A 22 -1.36 17.79 -12.68
C GLU A 22 -0.91 16.34 -12.56
N ARG A 23 0.40 16.09 -12.45
CA ARG A 23 0.90 14.75 -12.17
C ARG A 23 0.53 14.27 -10.78
N ARG A 24 0.58 15.17 -9.78
CA ARG A 24 0.09 14.87 -8.42
C ARG A 24 -1.39 14.47 -8.41
N GLU A 25 -2.23 15.07 -9.24
CA GLU A 25 -3.64 14.68 -9.38
C GLU A 25 -3.77 13.24 -9.92
N VAL A 26 -2.98 12.87 -10.94
CA VAL A 26 -2.97 11.50 -11.49
C VAL A 26 -2.50 10.48 -10.45
N GLY A 27 -1.39 10.77 -9.75
CA GLY A 27 -0.90 9.92 -8.67
C GLY A 27 -1.91 9.76 -7.53
N ARG A 28 -2.60 10.85 -7.15
CA ARG A 28 -3.66 10.79 -6.14
C ARG A 28 -4.85 9.94 -6.61
N ALA A 29 -5.29 10.08 -7.86
CA ALA A 29 -6.33 9.25 -8.43
C ALA A 29 -5.94 7.76 -8.45
N ALA A 30 -4.69 7.45 -8.78
CA ALA A 30 -4.15 6.08 -8.76
C ALA A 30 -4.23 5.48 -7.35
N ASN A 31 -3.81 6.24 -6.33
CA ASN A 31 -3.88 5.82 -4.94
C ASN A 31 -5.31 5.54 -4.47
N ILE A 32 -6.26 6.41 -4.82
CA ILE A 32 -7.67 6.25 -4.45
C ILE A 32 -8.27 5.00 -5.11
N LEU A 33 -7.96 4.77 -6.39
CA LEU A 33 -8.42 3.61 -7.14
C LEU A 33 -7.66 2.31 -6.78
N GLN A 34 -6.56 2.42 -6.02
CA GLN A 34 -5.65 1.33 -5.68
C GLN A 34 -5.08 0.61 -6.92
N VAL A 35 -4.70 1.40 -7.92
CA VAL A 35 -4.11 0.93 -9.19
C VAL A 35 -2.81 1.68 -9.46
N GLY A 36 -1.99 1.18 -10.38
CA GLY A 36 -0.78 1.89 -10.80
C GLY A 36 -1.09 3.16 -11.61
N GLU A 37 -0.19 4.16 -11.58
CA GLU A 37 -0.36 5.39 -12.38
C GLU A 37 -0.49 5.11 -13.89
N PHE A 38 0.28 4.14 -14.41
CA PHE A 38 0.16 3.71 -15.81
C PHE A 38 -1.19 3.08 -16.14
N GLN A 39 -1.84 2.45 -15.16
CA GLN A 39 -3.20 1.93 -15.34
C GLN A 39 -4.20 3.08 -15.36
N VAL A 40 -4.02 4.13 -14.57
CA VAL A 40 -4.84 5.36 -14.66
C VAL A 40 -4.73 5.98 -16.05
N LEU A 41 -3.54 6.03 -16.64
CA LEU A 41 -3.35 6.50 -18.01
C LEU A 41 -4.13 5.63 -19.02
N GLN A 42 -4.06 4.31 -18.92
CA GLN A 42 -4.82 3.41 -19.81
C GLN A 42 -6.33 3.57 -19.64
N LEU A 43 -6.81 3.67 -18.38
CA LEU A 43 -8.23 3.90 -18.06
C LEU A 43 -8.72 5.23 -18.62
N ALA A 44 -7.93 6.29 -18.47
CA ALA A 44 -8.28 7.62 -18.92
C ALA A 44 -8.29 7.71 -20.45
N TYR A 45 -7.31 7.07 -21.12
CA TYR A 45 -7.29 6.96 -22.58
C TYR A 45 -8.57 6.28 -23.08
N ARG A 46 -8.92 5.14 -22.49
CA ARG A 46 -10.13 4.40 -22.83
C ARG A 46 -11.41 5.18 -22.54
N ALA A 47 -11.48 5.89 -21.41
CA ALA A 47 -12.62 6.72 -21.06
C ALA A 47 -12.85 7.87 -22.06
N TRP A 48 -11.77 8.35 -22.69
CA TRP A 48 -11.82 9.46 -23.64
C TRP A 48 -12.03 9.01 -25.09
N HIS A 49 -11.33 7.96 -25.51
CA HIS A 49 -11.32 7.47 -26.89
C HIS A 49 -12.24 6.27 -27.15
N GLU A 50 -12.85 5.71 -26.10
CA GLU A 50 -13.69 4.51 -26.13
C GLU A 50 -12.96 3.23 -26.62
N GLU A 51 -11.64 3.28 -26.77
CA GLU A 51 -10.77 2.20 -27.24
C GLU A 51 -9.64 1.91 -26.24
N ASP A 52 -9.13 0.68 -26.25
CA ASP A 52 -7.95 0.31 -25.47
C ASP A 52 -6.68 0.99 -26.05
N LEU A 53 -5.75 1.41 -25.19
CA LEU A 53 -4.50 2.03 -25.62
C LEU A 53 -3.66 1.03 -26.44
N PRO A 54 -3.32 1.32 -27.71
CA PRO A 54 -2.50 0.41 -28.51
C PRO A 54 -1.09 0.25 -27.93
N GLU A 55 -0.57 -0.98 -27.92
CA GLU A 55 0.76 -1.30 -27.39
C GLU A 55 1.87 -0.46 -28.05
N SER A 56 1.73 -0.17 -29.35
CA SER A 56 2.67 0.66 -30.10
C SER A 56 2.78 2.12 -29.63
N GLN A 57 1.75 2.62 -28.93
CA GLN A 57 1.72 3.99 -28.39
C GLN A 57 2.03 4.03 -26.89
N MET A 58 1.96 2.87 -26.22
CA MET A 58 2.09 2.74 -24.78
C MET A 58 3.48 3.17 -24.29
N ASP A 59 4.53 2.66 -24.92
CA ASP A 59 5.91 2.96 -24.54
C ASP A 59 6.23 4.45 -24.66
N ARG A 60 5.79 5.08 -25.74
CA ARG A 60 6.01 6.51 -25.98
C ARG A 60 5.25 7.35 -24.96
N LEU A 61 3.98 7.04 -24.75
CA LEU A 61 3.15 7.76 -23.78
C LEU A 61 3.73 7.67 -22.36
N PHE A 62 4.17 6.49 -21.94
CA PHE A 62 4.74 6.30 -20.61
C PHE A 62 6.11 6.95 -20.47
N HIS A 63 6.91 6.94 -21.53
CA HIS A 63 8.18 7.66 -21.57
C HIS A 63 7.95 9.16 -21.42
N ASP A 64 7.05 9.75 -22.22
CA ASP A 64 6.76 11.18 -22.19
C ASP A 64 6.21 11.58 -20.80
N TYR A 65 5.29 10.79 -20.24
CA TYR A 65 4.75 11.02 -18.89
C TYR A 65 5.82 10.95 -17.79
N MET A 66 6.72 9.97 -17.82
CA MET A 66 7.73 9.81 -16.76
C MET A 66 8.92 10.76 -16.88
N MET A 67 9.37 11.03 -18.11
CA MET A 67 10.64 11.73 -18.37
C MET A 67 10.45 13.21 -18.65
N LEU A 68 9.29 13.60 -19.18
CA LEU A 68 8.98 14.98 -19.54
C LEU A 68 7.94 15.60 -18.61
N ASP A 69 7.42 14.85 -17.63
CA ASP A 69 6.32 15.25 -16.73
C ASP A 69 5.05 15.71 -17.47
N ASP A 70 4.92 15.34 -18.76
CA ASP A 70 3.82 15.78 -19.60
C ASP A 70 2.59 14.92 -19.33
N VAL A 71 1.58 15.53 -18.72
CA VAL A 71 0.30 14.88 -18.42
C VAL A 71 -0.72 15.20 -19.51
N PRO A 72 -1.12 14.21 -20.33
CA PRO A 72 -2.12 14.42 -21.36
C PRO A 72 -3.43 14.99 -20.80
N HIS A 73 -4.09 15.87 -21.55
CA HIS A 73 -5.31 16.53 -21.10
C HIS A 73 -6.43 15.54 -20.69
N TRP A 74 -6.57 14.42 -21.40
CA TRP A 74 -7.53 13.38 -21.07
C TRP A 74 -7.20 12.68 -19.74
N ALA A 75 -5.92 12.48 -19.42
CA ALA A 75 -5.46 11.88 -18.17
C ALA A 75 -5.78 12.78 -16.99
N ARG A 76 -5.47 14.06 -17.14
CA ARG A 76 -5.77 15.11 -16.16
C ARG A 76 -7.27 15.24 -15.91
N HIS A 77 -8.07 15.28 -16.98
CA HIS A 77 -9.52 15.35 -16.86
C HIS A 77 -10.09 14.14 -16.09
N TYR A 78 -9.61 12.94 -16.42
CA TYR A 78 -10.02 11.71 -15.74
C TYR A 78 -9.60 11.70 -14.25
N ALA A 79 -8.37 12.11 -13.93
CA ALA A 79 -7.91 12.19 -12.55
C ALA A 79 -8.79 13.13 -11.71
N ARG A 80 -9.11 14.32 -12.24
CA ARG A 80 -10.04 15.27 -11.59
C ARG A 80 -11.43 14.70 -11.41
N GLN A 81 -11.92 13.92 -12.37
CA GLN A 81 -13.21 13.24 -12.26
C GLN A 81 -13.21 12.22 -11.12
N VAL A 82 -12.14 11.43 -10.98
CA VAL A 82 -11.98 10.46 -9.88
C VAL A 82 -11.97 11.19 -8.53
N LEU A 83 -11.20 12.26 -8.39
CA LEU A 83 -11.15 13.08 -7.17
C LEU A 83 -12.52 13.65 -6.80
N ARG A 84 -13.26 14.19 -7.78
CA ARG A 84 -14.64 14.68 -7.54
C ARG A 84 -15.59 13.58 -7.11
N LEU A 85 -15.45 12.36 -7.64
CA LEU A 85 -16.27 11.22 -7.25
C LEU A 85 -15.95 10.74 -5.84
N GLU A 86 -14.66 10.78 -5.45
CA GLU A 86 -14.20 10.52 -4.08
C GLU A 86 -14.79 11.53 -3.11
N GLU A 87 -14.65 12.83 -3.39
CA GLU A 87 -15.18 13.92 -2.56
C GLU A 87 -16.70 13.83 -2.38
N ALA A 88 -17.42 13.38 -3.42
CA ALA A 88 -18.86 13.14 -3.37
C ALA A 88 -19.24 11.85 -2.61
N GLY A 89 -18.29 11.02 -2.19
CA GLY A 89 -18.53 9.71 -1.57
C GLY A 89 -19.18 8.69 -2.52
N ARG A 90 -19.09 8.90 -3.83
CA ARG A 90 -19.72 8.08 -4.87
C ARG A 90 -18.76 7.11 -5.55
N LEU A 91 -17.48 7.20 -5.21
CA LEU A 91 -16.45 6.36 -5.78
C LEU A 91 -16.37 5.02 -5.07
N ASP A 92 -16.49 3.96 -5.86
CA ASP A 92 -16.25 2.59 -5.42
C ASP A 92 -14.99 2.07 -6.11
N ALA A 93 -13.85 2.17 -5.42
CA ALA A 93 -12.54 1.78 -5.92
C ALA A 93 -12.46 0.29 -6.28
N ASN A 94 -13.29 -0.57 -5.66
CA ASN A 94 -13.28 -2.01 -5.90
C ASN A 94 -14.05 -2.43 -7.17
N ARG A 95 -14.56 -1.49 -7.96
CA ARG A 95 -15.27 -1.82 -9.20
C ARG A 95 -14.32 -2.44 -10.23
N PRO A 96 -14.68 -3.58 -10.84
CA PRO A 96 -13.84 -4.25 -11.85
C PRO A 96 -13.44 -3.36 -13.03
N GLN A 97 -14.23 -2.32 -13.32
CA GLN A 97 -13.93 -1.38 -14.41
C GLN A 97 -12.60 -0.65 -14.21
N TYR A 98 -12.23 -0.33 -12.97
CA TYR A 98 -10.97 0.35 -12.66
C TYR A 98 -9.77 -0.59 -12.68
N HIS A 99 -10.03 -1.89 -12.56
CA HIS A 99 -8.99 -2.91 -12.46
C HIS A 99 -8.83 -3.73 -13.75
N ARG A 100 -9.36 -3.24 -14.87
CA ARG A 100 -9.30 -3.94 -16.16
C ARG A 100 -7.88 -4.30 -16.59
N TYR A 101 -6.93 -3.39 -16.35
CA TYR A 101 -5.53 -3.55 -16.72
C TYR A 101 -4.65 -3.98 -15.53
N ASP A 102 -5.27 -4.31 -14.39
CA ASP A 102 -4.57 -4.86 -13.25
C ASP A 102 -4.59 -6.39 -13.33
N SER A 103 -3.44 -6.95 -13.72
CA SER A 103 -3.24 -8.39 -13.77
C SER A 103 -3.21 -9.04 -12.37
N ALA A 104 -2.98 -8.26 -11.32
CA ALA A 104 -3.00 -8.71 -9.93
C ALA A 104 -4.38 -8.56 -9.27
N PHE A 105 -5.34 -7.91 -9.93
CA PHE A 105 -6.69 -7.74 -9.40
C PHE A 105 -7.47 -9.05 -9.48
N ASP A 106 -7.27 -9.90 -8.48
CA ASP A 106 -8.05 -11.10 -8.30
C ASP A 106 -9.20 -10.80 -7.33
N ARG A 107 -10.44 -10.83 -7.83
CA ARG A 107 -11.67 -10.69 -7.01
C ARG A 107 -11.88 -11.89 -6.07
N ARG A 108 -10.91 -12.80 -5.99
CA ARG A 108 -10.89 -13.92 -5.06
C ARG A 108 -10.85 -13.38 -3.64
N ILE A 109 -12.05 -13.33 -3.05
CA ILE A 109 -12.31 -13.39 -1.60
C ILE A 109 -11.14 -14.11 -0.93
N PRO A 110 -10.49 -13.49 0.08
CA PRO A 110 -9.29 -14.06 0.66
C PRO A 110 -9.64 -15.41 1.28
N LYS A 111 -9.38 -16.51 0.56
CA LYS A 111 -9.24 -17.84 1.16
C LYS A 111 -8.16 -17.81 2.27
N GLY A 112 -7.32 -16.77 2.26
CA GLY A 112 -6.38 -16.40 3.31
C GLY A 112 -7.01 -15.90 4.61
N ALA A 113 -8.24 -15.37 4.66
CA ALA A 113 -8.82 -14.91 5.93
C ALA A 113 -8.97 -16.06 6.93
N ARG A 114 -9.47 -17.21 6.47
CA ARG A 114 -9.51 -18.44 7.28
C ARG A 114 -8.11 -18.85 7.74
N ARG A 115 -7.11 -18.73 6.87
CA ARG A 115 -5.71 -19.07 7.21
C ARG A 115 -5.12 -18.09 8.23
N LEU A 116 -5.45 -16.80 8.13
CA LEU A 116 -5.07 -15.77 9.09
C LEU A 116 -5.72 -16.02 10.46
N TRP A 117 -7.03 -16.33 10.50
CA TRP A 117 -7.72 -16.70 11.73
C TRP A 117 -7.13 -17.96 12.39
N VAL A 118 -6.75 -18.95 11.59
CA VAL A 118 -6.06 -20.15 12.09
C VAL A 118 -4.69 -19.81 12.68
N ILE A 119 -3.88 -19.00 11.99
CA ILE A 119 -2.55 -18.58 12.49
C ILE A 119 -2.70 -17.78 13.79
N THR A 120 -3.61 -16.79 13.83
CA THR A 120 -3.89 -16.00 15.03
C THR A 120 -4.34 -16.88 16.19
N GLY A 121 -5.21 -17.86 15.93
CA GLY A 121 -5.66 -18.83 16.92
C GLY A 121 -4.51 -19.70 17.45
N CYS A 122 -3.64 -20.22 16.56
CA CYS A 122 -2.47 -20.99 16.97
C CYS A 122 -1.52 -20.18 17.85
N ILE A 123 -1.26 -18.92 17.51
CA ILE A 123 -0.42 -18.02 18.32
C ILE A 123 -1.05 -17.79 19.70
N ALA A 124 -2.35 -17.49 19.75
CA ALA A 124 -3.06 -17.27 21.02
C ALA A 124 -3.03 -18.51 21.93
N ILE A 125 -3.25 -19.71 21.37
CA ILE A 125 -3.14 -20.97 22.10
C ILE A 125 -1.72 -21.17 22.66
N LEU A 126 -0.70 -20.84 21.88
CA LEU A 126 0.70 -20.97 22.29
C LEU A 126 1.02 -20.04 23.47
N PHE A 127 0.53 -18.80 23.46
CA PHE A 127 0.65 -17.87 24.58
C PHE A 127 -0.10 -18.35 25.83
N VAL A 128 -1.32 -18.87 25.68
CA VAL A 128 -2.11 -19.41 26.80
C VAL A 128 -1.42 -20.64 27.41
N MET A 129 -0.93 -21.56 26.57
CA MET A 129 -0.20 -22.74 27.03
C MET A 129 1.08 -22.35 27.78
N ALA A 130 1.86 -21.38 27.27
CA ALA A 130 3.04 -20.88 27.96
C ALA A 130 2.70 -20.29 29.34
N ALA A 131 1.60 -19.53 29.44
CA ALA A 131 1.14 -18.98 30.71
C ALA A 131 0.73 -20.07 31.72
N ILE A 132 0.04 -21.11 31.26
CA ILE A 132 -0.36 -22.24 32.10
C ILE A 132 0.87 -23.03 32.57
N LEU A 133 1.79 -23.40 31.67
CA LEU A 133 3.02 -24.13 32.02
C LEU A 133 3.91 -23.32 32.97
N SER A 134 3.94 -21.98 32.84
CA SER A 134 4.64 -21.12 33.79
C SER A 134 4.11 -21.28 35.22
N GLY A 135 2.80 -21.48 35.39
CA GLY A 135 2.18 -21.73 36.69
C GLY A 135 2.46 -23.13 37.28
N TYR A 136 2.80 -24.11 36.44
CA TYR A 136 3.14 -25.48 36.86
C TYR A 136 4.64 -25.72 37.02
N SER A 137 5.49 -24.73 36.76
CA SER A 137 6.93 -24.87 36.89
C SER A 137 7.30 -25.19 38.36
N PRO A 138 7.88 -26.38 38.64
CA PRO A 138 8.23 -26.77 39.99
C PRO A 138 9.51 -26.05 40.39
N GLY A 139 9.36 -24.87 40.98
CA GLY A 139 10.45 -24.12 41.58
C GLY A 139 10.33 -22.63 41.36
N LYS A 140 9.80 -21.92 42.36
CA LYS A 140 10.01 -20.47 42.44
C LYS A 140 11.50 -20.26 42.73
N ALA A 141 12.23 -19.68 41.77
CA ALA A 141 13.59 -19.24 41.99
C ALA A 141 13.56 -18.11 43.03
N VAL A 142 14.22 -18.31 44.17
CA VAL A 142 14.26 -17.33 45.27
C VAL A 142 15.23 -16.18 44.95
N SER A 143 16.16 -16.41 44.01
CA SER A 143 17.17 -15.43 43.60
C SER A 143 17.23 -15.30 42.08
N PRO A 144 17.15 -14.06 41.52
CA PRO A 144 17.41 -13.80 40.10
C PRO A 144 18.90 -13.76 39.75
N PHE A 145 19.82 -13.86 40.72
CA PHE A 145 21.27 -13.88 40.49
C PHE A 145 21.84 -15.30 40.65
N PRO A 146 22.79 -15.72 39.79
CA PRO A 146 23.49 -17.00 39.97
C PRO A 146 24.32 -16.98 41.26
N PRO A 147 24.44 -18.13 41.95
CA PRO A 147 23.86 -19.44 41.64
C PRO A 147 22.35 -19.53 41.93
N TYR A 148 21.61 -20.20 41.03
CA TYR A 148 20.16 -20.36 41.12
C TYR A 148 19.79 -21.37 42.20
N PHE A 149 19.31 -20.90 43.36
CA PHE A 149 18.82 -21.76 44.42
C PHE A 149 17.30 -21.94 44.33
N SER A 150 16.84 -23.19 44.51
CA SER A 150 15.42 -23.52 44.66
C SER A 150 15.01 -23.56 46.13
N GLU A 151 13.74 -23.25 46.44
CA GLU A 151 13.24 -23.33 47.83
C GLU A 151 13.37 -24.74 48.46
N GLN A 152 13.41 -25.78 47.63
CA GLN A 152 13.57 -27.17 48.08
C GLN A 152 14.99 -27.45 48.58
N GLU A 153 16.00 -26.85 47.95
CA GLU A 153 17.40 -26.96 48.40
C GLU A 153 17.65 -26.19 49.70
N LEU A 154 16.97 -25.06 49.89
CA LEU A 154 17.05 -24.26 51.12
C LEU A 154 16.34 -24.90 52.32
N ARG A 155 15.34 -25.75 52.09
CA ARG A 155 14.53 -26.40 53.15
C ARG A 155 15.07 -27.75 53.62
N SER A 156 16.07 -28.32 52.95
CA SER A 156 16.71 -29.55 53.41
C SER A 156 17.51 -29.25 54.69
N PRO A 157 17.16 -29.81 55.87
CA PRO A 157 18.00 -29.63 57.06
C PRO A 157 19.34 -30.34 56.79
N GLN A 158 20.45 -29.62 57.00
CA GLN A 158 21.79 -30.22 57.00
C GLN A 158 21.78 -31.37 58.02
N GLN A 159 21.77 -32.61 57.52
CA GLN A 159 22.15 -33.78 58.30
C GLN A 159 23.64 -33.97 58.07
N ASP A 160 24.40 -33.66 59.13
CA ASP A 160 25.80 -34.03 59.31
C ASP A 160 26.00 -35.56 59.23
#